data_AF-K9P331-F1
#
_entry.id   AF-K9P331-F1
#
_cell.length_a   1.000
_cell.length_b   1.000
_cell.length_c   1.000
_cell.angle_alpha   90.00
_cell.angle_beta   90.00
_cell.angle_gamma   90.00
#
_symmetry.space_group_name_H-M   'P 1'
#
loop_
_entity.id
_entity.type
_entity.pdbx_description
1 polymer ?
#
loop_
_entity_poly.entity_id
_entity_poly.type
_entity_poly.pdbx_seq_one_letter_code
_entity_poly.pdbx_strand_id
1 'polypeptide(L)'
;MRKDRAFIHSFLFRLGLAPLLILLEPGTARAMDGFVLPSRNIYCVLYSGDLFCDVIQHRWANWGCEDGGCRGTRFQLRQQGPANAIRSSDSMAGSNWPVLAYGRSIRRGTIQCVSATEGLTCKNDSGGRLHLNRLFYTLR
;
A
#
# COMPACT_ATOMS: atom_id res chain seq x y z
N MET A 1 -32.92 -74.28 -19.08
CA MET A 1 -34.06 -74.43 -20.02
C MET A 1 -34.75 -73.09 -20.19
N ARG A 2 -35.03 -72.76 -21.45
CA ARG A 2 -35.73 -71.63 -22.06
C ARG A 2 -36.87 -70.99 -21.23
N LYS A 3 -36.95 -69.66 -21.17
CA LYS A 3 -38.07 -68.92 -21.77
C LYS A 3 -37.81 -67.42 -21.91
N ASP A 4 -37.97 -66.98 -23.15
CA ASP A 4 -38.04 -65.62 -23.66
C ASP A 4 -39.20 -64.80 -23.03
N ARG A 5 -39.03 -63.49 -22.85
CA ARG A 5 -39.71 -62.44 -23.67
C ARG A 5 -39.56 -61.02 -23.09
N ALA A 6 -39.34 -60.12 -24.04
CA ALA A 6 -39.18 -58.68 -23.99
C ALA A 6 -40.19 -57.89 -23.13
N PHE A 7 -39.71 -56.80 -22.55
CA PHE A 7 -40.44 -55.54 -22.53
C PHE A 7 -39.49 -54.39 -22.87
N ILE A 8 -39.80 -53.76 -23.99
CA ILE A 8 -39.10 -52.61 -24.56
C ILE A 8 -39.55 -51.40 -23.74
N HIS A 9 -38.64 -50.73 -23.05
CA HIS A 9 -38.84 -49.36 -22.61
C HIS A 9 -37.66 -48.52 -23.10
N SER A 10 -37.96 -47.63 -24.04
CA SER A 10 -37.10 -46.57 -24.53
C SER A 10 -36.52 -45.77 -23.36
N PHE A 11 -35.28 -46.06 -22.97
CA PHE A 11 -34.49 -45.16 -22.14
C PHE A 11 -33.94 -44.06 -23.05
N LEU A 12 -34.61 -42.91 -23.02
CA LEU A 12 -34.09 -41.66 -23.58
C LEU A 12 -32.80 -41.30 -22.82
N PHE A 13 -31.66 -41.58 -23.45
CA PHE A 13 -30.33 -41.14 -23.01
C PHE A 13 -30.27 -39.61 -23.12
N ARG A 14 -30.49 -38.89 -22.02
CA ARG A 14 -30.17 -37.46 -21.95
C ARG A 14 -28.66 -37.32 -21.77
N LEU A 15 -27.94 -36.97 -22.84
CA LEU A 15 -26.58 -36.43 -22.73
C LEU A 15 -26.64 -35.16 -21.88
N GLY A 16 -26.18 -35.24 -20.63
CA GLY A 16 -25.96 -34.07 -19.79
C GLY A 16 -24.62 -33.42 -20.14
N LEU A 17 -24.64 -32.24 -20.74
CA LEU A 17 -23.49 -31.34 -20.71
C LEU A 17 -23.26 -30.90 -19.25
N ALA A 18 -22.18 -31.36 -18.63
CA ALA A 18 -21.70 -30.79 -17.37
C ALA A 18 -20.93 -29.50 -17.69
N PRO A 19 -21.39 -28.31 -17.26
CA PRO A 19 -20.64 -27.08 -17.46
C PRO A 19 -19.37 -27.12 -16.61
N LEU A 20 -18.21 -26.97 -17.26
CA LEU A 20 -16.92 -26.78 -16.61
C LEU A 20 -16.93 -25.38 -15.95
N LEU A 21 -17.28 -25.33 -14.67
CA LEU A 21 -17.23 -24.10 -13.86
C LEU A 21 -15.76 -23.75 -13.62
N ILE A 22 -15.22 -22.86 -14.47
CA ILE A 22 -13.93 -22.21 -14.25
C ILE A 22 -14.09 -21.32 -12.99
N LEU A 23 -13.50 -21.71 -11.86
CA LEU A 23 -13.36 -20.81 -10.72
C LEU A 23 -12.43 -19.67 -11.13
N LEU A 24 -12.99 -18.50 -11.44
CA LEU A 24 -12.21 -17.27 -11.41
C LEU A 24 -11.94 -16.97 -9.93
N GLU A 25 -10.74 -17.31 -9.46
CA GLU A 25 -10.29 -16.80 -8.17
C GLU A 25 -10.16 -15.28 -8.28
N PRO A 26 -10.87 -14.51 -7.44
CA PRO A 26 -10.67 -13.07 -7.41
C PRO A 26 -9.22 -12.82 -6.99
N GLY A 27 -8.43 -12.23 -7.89
CA GLY A 27 -7.12 -11.74 -7.56
C GLY A 27 -7.24 -10.77 -6.40
N THR A 28 -6.74 -11.15 -5.23
CA THR A 28 -6.74 -10.27 -4.06
C THR A 28 -5.72 -9.17 -4.31
N ALA A 29 -6.18 -8.04 -4.86
CA ALA A 29 -5.38 -6.83 -4.87
C ALA A 29 -5.02 -6.51 -3.41
N ARG A 30 -3.73 -6.58 -3.06
CA ARG A 30 -3.27 -6.14 -1.74
C ARG A 30 -3.57 -4.65 -1.62
N ALA A 31 -4.51 -4.30 -0.75
CA ALA A 31 -4.81 -2.91 -0.45
C ALA A 31 -3.53 -2.24 0.07
N MET A 32 -3.08 -1.19 -0.61
CA MET A 32 -2.02 -0.33 -0.11
C MET A 32 -2.52 0.36 1.17
N ASP A 33 -1.84 0.15 2.30
CA ASP A 33 -2.19 0.76 3.58
C ASP A 33 -1.50 2.12 3.69
N GLY A 34 -2.18 3.14 3.19
CA GLY A 34 -1.68 4.52 3.17
C GLY A 34 -2.53 5.48 3.99
N PHE A 35 -1.98 6.66 4.21
CA PHE A 35 -2.68 7.77 4.84
C PHE A 35 -2.17 9.11 4.28
N VAL A 36 -3.00 10.14 4.39
CA VAL A 36 -2.67 11.50 3.99
C VAL A 36 -2.78 12.43 5.20
N LEU A 37 -1.91 13.43 5.29
CA LEU A 37 -2.08 14.49 6.29
C LEU A 37 -3.20 15.47 5.87
N PRO A 38 -3.85 16.16 6.83
CA PRO A 38 -4.96 17.08 6.53
C PRO A 38 -4.61 18.19 5.53
N SER A 39 -3.36 18.67 5.54
CA SER A 39 -2.88 19.68 4.58
C SER A 39 -2.77 19.17 3.14
N ARG A 40 -2.88 17.85 2.92
CA ARG A 40 -2.64 17.19 1.62
C ARG A 40 -1.28 17.52 1.01
N ASN A 41 -0.30 17.81 1.86
CA ASN A 41 1.10 17.99 1.42
C ASN A 41 1.96 16.75 1.64
N ILE A 42 1.54 15.86 2.56
CA ILE A 42 2.29 14.66 2.92
C ILE A 42 1.40 13.44 2.72
N TYR A 43 1.89 12.52 1.90
CA TYR A 43 1.23 11.27 1.54
C TYR A 43 2.13 10.12 1.92
N CYS A 44 1.62 9.15 2.67
CA CYS A 44 2.41 8.02 3.13
C CYS A 44 1.74 6.70 2.78
N VAL A 45 2.55 5.69 2.50
CA VAL A 45 2.13 4.32 2.28
C VAL A 45 3.05 3.38 3.03
N LEU A 46 2.47 2.31 3.58
CA LEU A 46 3.23 1.17 4.04
C LEU A 46 3.27 0.09 2.97
N TYR A 47 4.48 -0.34 2.64
CA TYR A 47 4.72 -1.41 1.69
C TYR A 47 5.80 -2.34 2.23
N SER A 48 5.49 -3.64 2.31
CA SER A 48 6.37 -4.66 2.89
C SER A 48 6.89 -4.33 4.30
N GLY A 49 6.10 -3.59 5.09
CA GLY A 49 6.43 -3.19 6.46
C GLY A 49 7.22 -1.89 6.58
N ASP A 50 7.79 -1.38 5.50
CA ASP A 50 8.46 -0.09 5.46
C ASP A 50 7.47 1.03 5.18
N LEU A 51 7.74 2.20 5.76
CA LEU A 51 6.99 3.41 5.50
C LEU A 51 7.69 4.24 4.43
N PHE A 52 6.94 4.65 3.41
CA PHE A 52 7.35 5.62 2.42
C PHE A 52 6.45 6.84 2.51
N CYS A 53 7.02 8.04 2.49
CA CYS A 53 6.27 9.29 2.53
C CYS A 53 6.80 10.28 1.48
N ASP A 54 5.89 10.87 0.72
CA ASP A 54 6.17 12.01 -0.16
C ASP A 54 5.85 13.31 0.53
N VAL A 55 6.71 14.32 0.33
CA VAL A 55 6.39 15.72 0.62
C VAL A 55 6.29 16.49 -0.69
N ILE A 56 5.06 16.89 -1.05
CA ILE A 56 4.75 17.43 -2.39
C ILE A 56 5.31 18.84 -2.55
N GLN A 57 5.06 19.71 -1.57
CA GLN A 57 5.59 21.06 -1.54
C GLN A 57 6.54 21.22 -0.36
N HIS A 58 7.75 21.68 -0.66
CA HIS A 58 8.79 21.90 0.34
C HIS A 58 9.59 23.17 0.09
N ARG A 59 10.34 23.61 1.10
CA ARG A 59 11.21 24.79 1.04
C ARG A 59 12.71 24.47 1.02
N TRP A 60 13.11 23.25 1.33
CA TRP A 60 14.51 22.85 1.18
C TRP A 60 14.92 22.81 -0.30
N ALA A 61 16.22 22.95 -0.53
CA ALA A 61 16.82 22.89 -1.86
C ALA A 61 16.45 21.57 -2.56
N ASN A 62 16.34 21.59 -3.88
CA ASN A 62 16.22 20.38 -4.67
C ASN A 62 17.56 19.61 -4.60
N TRP A 63 17.51 18.30 -4.38
CA TRP A 63 18.73 17.47 -4.29
C TRP A 63 19.18 16.93 -5.64
N GLY A 64 18.44 17.22 -6.71
CA GLY A 64 18.74 16.79 -8.06
C GLY A 64 18.01 15.51 -8.46
N CYS A 65 18.05 15.26 -9.76
CA CYS A 65 17.47 14.10 -10.42
C CYS A 65 18.54 13.42 -11.26
N GLU A 66 18.51 12.10 -11.28
CA GLU A 66 19.35 11.26 -12.12
C GLU A 66 18.46 10.18 -12.74
N ASP A 67 19.07 9.26 -13.48
CA ASP A 67 18.36 8.10 -14.00
C ASP A 67 17.65 7.35 -12.86
N GLY A 68 16.35 7.09 -13.07
CA GLY A 68 15.49 6.46 -12.07
C GLY A 68 14.84 7.43 -11.06
N GLY A 69 15.04 8.75 -11.19
CA GLY A 69 14.22 9.77 -10.51
C GLY A 69 14.96 10.79 -9.65
N CYS A 70 14.19 11.54 -8.88
CA CYS A 70 14.66 12.65 -8.05
C CYS A 70 14.76 12.24 -6.58
N ARG A 71 15.68 12.87 -5.84
CA ARG A 71 15.82 12.68 -4.39
C ARG A 71 15.35 13.93 -3.64
N GLY A 72 14.94 13.77 -2.38
CA GLY A 72 14.55 14.88 -1.51
C GLY A 72 13.05 15.14 -1.42
N THR A 73 12.22 14.37 -2.15
CA THR A 73 10.76 14.41 -2.06
C THR A 73 10.18 13.17 -1.39
N ARG A 74 10.80 12.00 -1.58
CA ARG A 74 10.42 10.74 -0.94
C ARG A 74 11.37 10.35 0.19
N PHE A 75 10.78 9.97 1.31
CA PHE A 75 11.46 9.52 2.52
C PHE A 75 11.02 8.10 2.89
N GLN A 76 11.96 7.30 3.36
CA GLN A 76 11.75 5.95 3.83
C GLN A 76 12.09 5.86 5.32
N LEU A 77 11.21 5.24 6.09
CA LEU A 77 11.54 4.70 7.41
C LEU A 77 11.33 3.19 7.36
N ARG A 78 12.41 2.45 7.51
CA ARG A 78 12.38 1.00 7.56
C ARG A 78 11.83 0.52 8.90
N GLN A 79 11.44 -0.75 8.97
CA GLN A 79 11.05 -1.39 10.23
C GLN A 79 12.13 -1.32 11.31
N GLN A 80 13.40 -1.23 10.90
CA GLN A 80 14.58 -1.08 11.76
C GLN A 80 15.63 -0.17 11.10
N GLY A 81 16.51 0.44 11.90
CA GLY A 81 17.57 1.32 11.45
C GLY A 81 17.10 2.75 11.13
N PRO A 82 17.98 3.59 10.56
CA PRO A 82 17.72 5.02 10.37
C PRO A 82 16.74 5.32 9.22
N ALA A 83 16.09 6.47 9.28
CA ALA A 83 15.32 7.03 8.16
C ALA A 83 16.23 7.59 7.06
N ASN A 84 15.76 7.56 5.81
CA ASN A 84 16.53 7.99 4.64
C ASN A 84 15.65 8.75 3.64
N ALA A 85 16.22 9.73 2.95
CA ALA A 85 15.63 10.21 1.70
C ALA A 85 16.04 9.26 0.56
N ILE A 86 15.06 8.82 -0.23
CA ILE A 86 15.29 7.89 -1.34
C ILE A 86 14.94 8.55 -2.67
N ARG A 87 15.33 7.90 -3.76
CA ARG A 87 14.98 8.32 -5.12
C ARG A 87 13.58 7.84 -5.47
N SER A 88 12.83 8.67 -6.19
CA SER A 88 11.55 8.28 -6.80
C SER A 88 11.35 8.98 -8.13
N SER A 89 10.75 8.28 -9.09
CA SER A 89 10.34 8.80 -10.40
C SER A 89 8.82 9.04 -10.49
N ASP A 90 8.07 8.59 -9.50
CA ASP A 90 6.62 8.72 -9.36
C ASP A 90 6.25 9.53 -8.11
N SER A 91 4.95 9.78 -7.93
CA SER A 91 4.42 10.48 -6.76
C SER A 91 3.15 9.82 -6.23
N MET A 92 2.98 9.85 -4.91
CA MET A 92 1.76 9.47 -4.20
C MET A 92 0.73 10.62 -4.12
N ALA A 93 1.00 11.77 -4.73
CA ALA A 93 0.06 12.89 -4.77
C ALA A 93 -1.28 12.47 -5.39
N GLY A 94 -2.39 12.90 -4.77
CA GLY A 94 -3.74 12.61 -5.26
C GLY A 94 -4.29 11.24 -4.86
N SER A 95 -3.51 10.39 -4.17
CA SER A 95 -4.02 9.17 -3.55
C SER A 95 -5.22 9.46 -2.64
N ASN A 96 -6.29 8.69 -2.79
CA ASN A 96 -7.51 8.81 -2.00
C ASN A 96 -7.45 7.97 -0.71
N TRP A 97 -6.32 8.01 -0.02
CA TRP A 97 -6.15 7.30 1.26
C TRP A 97 -6.83 8.06 2.41
N PRO A 98 -7.17 7.36 3.51
CA PRO A 98 -7.73 8.01 4.70
C PRO A 98 -6.86 9.15 5.23
N VAL A 99 -7.51 10.20 5.73
CA VAL A 99 -6.80 11.32 6.36
C VAL A 99 -6.45 10.98 7.81
N LEU A 100 -5.17 11.08 8.17
CA LEU A 100 -4.72 11.02 9.56
C LEU A 100 -4.82 12.41 10.18
N ALA A 101 -5.95 12.70 10.82
CA ALA A 101 -6.22 14.01 11.44
C ALA A 101 -5.10 14.46 12.41
N TYR A 102 -4.92 15.77 12.55
CA TYR A 102 -3.96 16.32 13.50
C TYR A 102 -4.28 15.88 14.94
N GLY A 103 -3.23 15.66 15.73
CA GLY A 103 -3.33 15.10 17.07
C GLY A 103 -3.60 13.59 17.10
N ARG A 104 -3.70 12.92 15.94
CA ARG A 104 -3.90 11.47 15.85
C ARG A 104 -2.61 10.75 15.52
N SER A 105 -2.59 9.48 15.90
CA SER A 105 -1.45 8.59 15.72
C SER A 105 -1.88 7.29 15.07
N ILE A 106 -0.99 6.69 14.31
CA ILE A 106 -1.20 5.39 13.65
C ILE A 106 0.01 4.49 13.93
N ARG A 107 -0.26 3.25 14.35
CA ARG A 107 0.76 2.20 14.48
C ARG A 107 0.53 1.13 13.43
N ARG A 108 1.61 0.69 12.80
CA ARG A 108 1.64 -0.43 11.87
C ARG A 108 2.95 -1.18 12.04
N GLY A 109 2.86 -2.42 12.50
CA GLY A 109 4.05 -3.19 12.89
C GLY A 109 4.90 -2.42 13.92
N THR A 110 6.18 -2.24 13.61
CA THR A 110 7.15 -1.52 14.46
C THR A 110 7.16 -0.01 14.25
N ILE A 111 6.39 0.51 13.27
CA ILE A 111 6.39 1.93 12.93
C ILE A 111 5.18 2.62 13.59
N GLN A 112 5.46 3.69 14.33
CA GLN A 112 4.48 4.58 14.91
C GLN A 112 4.62 5.97 14.29
N CYS A 113 3.53 6.51 13.76
CA CYS A 113 3.45 7.86 13.26
C CYS A 113 2.48 8.71 14.08
N VAL A 114 2.76 10.00 14.17
CA VAL A 114 1.93 11.03 14.80
C VAL A 114 1.79 12.20 13.83
N SER A 115 0.54 12.54 13.51
CA SER A 115 0.17 13.70 12.71
C SER A 115 -0.04 14.89 13.61
N ALA A 116 0.68 15.97 13.37
CA ALA A 116 0.55 17.21 14.12
C ALA A 116 0.60 18.41 13.17
N THR A 117 0.18 19.57 13.66
CA THR A 117 0.12 20.80 12.86
C THR A 117 1.49 21.24 12.34
N GLU A 118 2.53 20.94 13.11
CA GLU A 118 3.93 21.22 12.81
C GLU A 118 4.58 20.21 11.86
N GLY A 119 3.94 19.05 11.63
CA GLY A 119 4.45 18.02 10.72
C GLY A 119 4.05 16.59 11.08
N LEU A 120 4.56 15.66 10.29
CA LEU A 120 4.48 14.22 10.55
C LEU A 120 5.75 13.76 11.25
N THR A 121 5.62 13.08 12.40
CA THR A 121 6.74 12.37 13.02
C THR A 121 6.48 10.88 13.01
N CYS A 122 7.41 10.09 12.49
CA CYS A 122 7.35 8.64 12.55
C CYS A 122 8.62 8.07 13.17
N LYS A 123 8.49 7.01 13.95
CA LYS A 123 9.60 6.29 14.58
C LYS A 123 9.43 4.79 14.41
N ASN A 124 10.54 4.08 14.29
CA ASN A 124 10.57 2.63 14.46
C ASN A 124 11.07 2.26 15.86
N ASP A 125 10.86 1.01 16.26
CA ASP A 125 11.20 0.55 17.60
C ASP A 125 12.73 0.44 17.83
N SER A 126 13.55 0.48 16.77
CA SER A 126 15.02 0.46 16.86
C SER A 126 15.68 1.83 17.00
N GLY A 127 14.89 2.91 17.09
CA GLY A 127 15.38 4.28 17.29
C GLY A 127 15.41 5.16 16.05
N GLY A 128 15.19 4.60 14.86
CA GLY A 128 15.05 5.37 13.63
C GLY A 128 13.84 6.29 13.66
N ARG A 129 13.99 7.49 13.09
CA ARG A 129 12.96 8.53 13.11
C ARG A 129 13.02 9.42 11.87
N LEU A 130 11.85 9.74 11.34
CA LEU A 130 11.68 10.89 10.45
C LEU A 130 10.75 11.93 11.05
N HIS A 131 11.04 13.19 10.76
CA HIS A 131 10.11 14.31 10.90
C HIS A 131 10.03 15.02 9.55
N LEU A 132 8.80 15.27 9.06
CA LEU A 132 8.54 15.87 7.77
C LEU A 132 7.51 17.00 7.91
N ASN A 133 7.83 18.17 7.36
CA ASN A 133 6.86 19.22 7.11
C ASN A 133 7.23 19.96 5.82
N ARG A 134 6.59 21.11 5.53
CA ARG A 134 6.90 21.90 4.33
C ARG A 134 8.25 22.63 4.42
N LEU A 135 8.70 22.95 5.62
CA LEU A 135 9.85 23.83 5.85
C LEU A 135 11.16 23.05 5.90
N PHE A 136 11.18 21.93 6.62
CA PHE A 136 12.37 21.11 6.85
C PHE A 136 12.01 19.63 7.03
N TYR A 137 13.05 18.81 7.06
CA TYR A 137 12.99 17.40 7.43
C TYR A 137 14.07 17.10 8.48
N THR A 138 13.88 16.01 9.24
CA THR A 138 14.92 15.45 10.11
C THR A 138 14.89 13.94 9.97
N LEU A 139 16.06 13.33 9.77
CA LEU A 139 16.22 11.89 9.59
C LEU A 139 17.26 11.39 10.60
N ARG A 140 16.92 10.34 11.33
CA ARG A 140 17.79 9.63 12.27
C ARG A 140 17.54 8.14 12.22
#